data_AF-A0A261FJW0-F1
#
_entry.id   AF-A0A261FJW0-F1
#
_cell.length_a   1.000
_cell.length_b   1.000
_cell.length_c   1.000
_cell.angle_alpha   90.00
_cell.angle_beta   90.00
_cell.angle_gamma   90.00
#
_symmetry.space_group_name_H-M   'P 1'
#
loop_
_entity.id
_entity.type
_entity.pdbx_description
1 polymer ?
#
loop_
_entity_poly.entity_id
_entity_poly.type
_entity_poly.pdbx_seq_one_letter_code
_entity_poly.pdbx_strand_id
1 'polypeptide(L)'
;MGYGRDDDIPAVIERLRPLAVTYKEGLLGRHTIIEFNGMALDIHWQKHHFMHLCGLECTVPQRLYRRKNKPVRSEVFFDALLSGKTKGLNIRHSHNRGITNDKLSVLPMMLLMPESVKYIAESASSDYRYFLGTSQWCIGVTLADEPPLDPDADVYAPRTVRNVSITSRSIQQVGTVLHPLTGSRTITPK
;
A
#
# COMPACT_ATOMS: atom_id res chain seq x y z
N MET A 1 -18.08 -10.18 -22.27
CA MET A 1 -17.23 -9.66 -21.16
C MET A 1 -16.67 -8.32 -21.60
N GLY A 2 -17.23 -7.22 -21.09
CA GLY A 2 -16.72 -5.89 -21.40
C GLY A 2 -15.46 -5.64 -20.57
N TYR A 3 -14.30 -5.58 -21.22
CA TYR A 3 -13.14 -4.90 -20.65
C TYR A 3 -13.60 -3.47 -20.35
N GLY A 4 -13.67 -3.11 -19.06
CA GLY A 4 -13.89 -1.72 -18.67
C GLY A 4 -12.83 -0.87 -19.37
N ARG A 5 -13.27 0.12 -20.16
CA ARG A 5 -12.32 0.96 -20.89
C ARG A 5 -11.46 1.68 -19.85
N ASP A 6 -10.15 1.66 -20.04
CA ASP A 6 -9.18 2.43 -19.25
C ASP A 6 -9.25 3.94 -19.59
N ASP A 7 -10.44 4.44 -19.96
CA ASP A 7 -10.66 5.82 -20.43
C ASP A 7 -10.66 6.83 -19.28
N ASP A 8 -10.91 6.38 -18.04
CA ASP A 8 -10.86 7.21 -16.84
C ASP A 8 -9.48 7.29 -16.18
N ILE A 9 -8.47 6.55 -16.69
CA ILE A 9 -7.11 6.57 -16.16
C ILE A 9 -6.54 7.99 -16.02
N PRO A 10 -6.69 8.92 -16.99
CA PRO A 10 -6.22 10.30 -16.81
C PRO A 10 -6.81 10.98 -15.57
N ALA A 11 -8.11 10.79 -15.30
CA ALA A 11 -8.76 11.35 -14.11
C ALA A 11 -8.29 10.67 -12.82
N VAL A 12 -8.06 9.35 -12.85
CA VAL A 12 -7.47 8.60 -11.74
C VAL A 12 -6.06 9.11 -11.40
N ILE A 13 -5.23 9.39 -12.41
CA ILE A 13 -3.88 9.92 -12.23
C ILE A 13 -3.89 11.31 -11.57
N GLU A 14 -4.80 12.19 -11.97
CA GLU A 14 -4.94 13.51 -11.35
C GLU A 14 -5.36 13.41 -9.88
N ARG A 15 -6.26 12.47 -9.54
CA ARG A 15 -6.63 12.18 -8.14
C ARG A 15 -5.48 11.58 -7.33
N LEU A 16 -4.62 10.78 -7.95
CA LEU A 16 -3.51 10.09 -7.30
C LEU A 16 -2.32 10.98 -6.98
N ARG A 17 -2.09 12.03 -7.79
CA ARG A 17 -0.94 12.93 -7.61
C ARG A 17 -0.84 13.51 -6.19
N PRO A 18 -1.88 14.12 -5.60
CA PRO A 18 -1.79 14.62 -4.23
C PRO A 18 -1.56 13.49 -3.21
N LEU A 19 -2.13 12.30 -3.43
CA LEU A 19 -1.93 11.15 -2.54
C LEU A 19 -0.49 10.61 -2.61
N ALA A 20 0.14 10.66 -3.78
CA ALA A 20 1.55 10.32 -3.94
C ALA A 20 2.47 11.32 -3.22
N VAL A 21 2.10 12.60 -3.20
CA VAL A 21 2.81 13.63 -2.41
C VAL A 21 2.68 13.34 -0.93
N THR A 22 1.46 13.10 -0.43
CA THR A 22 1.24 12.71 0.98
C THR A 22 2.02 11.44 1.36
N TYR A 23 2.00 10.42 0.50
CA TYR A 23 2.81 9.21 0.71
C TYR A 23 4.31 9.52 0.77
N LYS A 24 4.82 10.34 -0.14
CA LYS A 24 6.23 10.76 -0.17
C LYS A 24 6.62 11.48 1.13
N GLU A 25 5.80 12.42 1.56
CA GLU A 25 6.09 13.28 2.70
C GLU A 25 5.93 12.58 4.04
N GLY A 26 4.94 11.69 4.19
CA GLY A 26 4.63 11.01 5.45
C GLY A 26 5.25 9.64 5.61
N LEU A 27 5.36 8.84 4.53
CA LEU A 27 5.67 7.41 4.64
C LEU A 27 6.91 6.99 3.86
N LEU A 28 7.17 7.52 2.66
CA LEU A 28 8.23 7.01 1.78
C LEU A 28 9.61 6.97 2.47
N GLY A 29 10.23 5.81 2.39
CA GLY A 29 11.52 5.50 3.01
C GLY A 29 11.45 5.36 4.53
N ARG A 30 10.27 5.40 5.15
CA ARG A 30 10.11 5.35 6.61
C ARG A 30 9.60 4.00 7.07
N HIS A 31 9.78 3.76 8.36
CA HIS A 31 9.32 2.58 9.07
C HIS A 31 8.18 2.98 10.01
N THR A 32 7.01 2.36 9.84
CA THR A 32 5.90 2.53 10.78
C THR A 32 5.87 1.34 11.72
N ILE A 33 6.20 1.60 12.98
CA ILE A 33 6.18 0.60 14.05
C ILE A 33 4.80 0.58 14.67
N ILE A 34 4.17 -0.59 14.70
CA ILE A 34 2.87 -0.80 15.34
C ILE A 34 3.01 -1.89 16.41
N GLU A 35 2.65 -1.56 17.64
CA GLU A 35 2.76 -2.45 18.79
C GLU A 35 1.37 -2.93 19.22
N PHE A 36 1.25 -4.22 19.52
CA PHE A 36 0.02 -4.88 19.93
C PHE A 36 0.34 -6.20 20.62
N ASN A 37 -0.41 -6.57 21.66
CA ASN A 37 -0.31 -7.89 22.31
C ASN A 37 1.13 -8.33 22.68
N GLY A 38 1.99 -7.38 23.07
CA GLY A 38 3.41 -7.67 23.39
C GLY A 38 4.31 -7.92 22.17
N MET A 39 3.83 -7.66 20.96
CA MET A 39 4.56 -7.77 19.69
C MET A 39 4.69 -6.41 19.01
N ALA A 40 5.65 -6.29 18.07
CA ALA A 40 5.81 -5.13 17.21
C ALA A 40 5.88 -5.56 15.73
N LEU A 41 5.17 -4.85 14.85
CA LEU A 41 5.36 -4.92 13.39
C LEU A 41 6.12 -3.71 12.91
N ASP A 42 7.15 -3.93 12.12
CA ASP A 42 7.86 -2.88 11.41
C ASP A 42 7.39 -2.82 9.95
N ILE A 43 6.65 -1.78 9.55
CA ILE A 43 6.17 -1.62 8.18
C ILE A 43 7.09 -0.67 7.42
N HIS A 44 7.85 -1.19 6.45
CA HIS A 44 8.73 -0.37 5.62
C HIS A 44 8.02 0.10 4.33
N TRP A 45 8.03 1.41 4.11
CA TRP A 45 7.32 2.05 3.01
C TRP A 45 8.27 2.44 1.87
N GLN A 46 8.20 1.71 0.76
CA GLN A 46 9.03 1.99 -0.42
C GLN A 46 8.19 2.48 -1.60
N LYS A 47 8.84 3.04 -2.62
CA LYS A 47 8.16 3.57 -3.82
C LYS A 47 7.29 2.51 -4.49
N HIS A 48 7.82 1.29 -4.59
CA HIS A 48 7.18 0.22 -5.34
C HIS A 48 5.88 -0.28 -4.68
N HIS A 49 5.69 -0.05 -3.37
CA HIS A 49 4.46 -0.38 -2.66
C HIS A 49 3.28 0.49 -3.09
N PHE A 50 3.50 1.77 -3.41
CA PHE A 50 2.43 2.73 -3.68
C PHE A 50 1.50 2.28 -4.81
N MET A 51 2.06 1.71 -5.89
CA MET A 51 1.28 1.24 -7.02
C MET A 51 0.29 0.11 -6.62
N HIS A 52 0.70 -0.81 -5.73
CA HIS A 52 -0.16 -1.87 -5.21
C HIS A 52 -1.33 -1.33 -4.36
N LEU A 53 -1.07 -0.25 -3.61
CA LEU A 53 -2.08 0.44 -2.82
C LEU A 53 -3.12 1.14 -3.70
N CYS A 54 -2.71 1.62 -4.87
CA CYS A 54 -3.60 2.27 -5.84
C CYS A 54 -4.48 1.29 -6.64
N GLY A 55 -4.12 0.00 -6.69
CA GLY A 55 -4.81 -0.98 -7.55
C GLY A 55 -4.59 -0.72 -9.04
N LEU A 56 -3.41 -0.22 -9.38
CA LEU A 56 -3.00 0.05 -10.75
C LEU A 56 -1.81 -0.83 -11.13
N GLU A 57 -1.69 -1.09 -12.42
CA GLU A 57 -0.50 -1.65 -13.02
C GLU A 57 0.06 -0.68 -14.06
N CYS A 58 1.38 -0.74 -14.26
CA CYS A 58 2.07 0.12 -15.19
C CYS A 58 3.02 -0.72 -16.03
N THR A 59 2.94 -0.57 -17.35
CA THR A 59 3.95 -1.02 -18.29
C THR A 59 4.77 0.17 -18.78
N VAL A 60 6.10 0.02 -18.73
CA VAL A 60 7.05 1.06 -19.13
C VAL A 60 7.53 0.84 -20.58
N PRO A 61 7.80 1.91 -21.36
CA PRO A 61 8.31 1.81 -22.72
C PRO A 61 9.60 0.99 -22.86
N GLN A 62 9.74 0.25 -23.97
CA GLN A 62 10.91 -0.59 -24.25
C GLN A 62 12.24 0.18 -24.19
N ARG A 63 12.25 1.47 -24.56
CA ARG A 63 13.44 2.34 -24.47
C ARG A 63 14.03 2.44 -23.06
N LEU A 64 13.24 2.27 -22.00
CA LEU A 64 13.72 2.30 -20.62
C LEU A 64 14.48 1.02 -20.22
N TYR A 65 14.25 -0.09 -20.92
CA TYR A 65 14.97 -1.35 -20.72
C TYR A 65 16.35 -1.39 -21.39
N ARG A 66 16.69 -0.39 -22.21
CA ARG A 66 18.02 -0.29 -22.85
C ARG A 66 19.12 0.19 -21.88
N ARG A 67 18.75 0.57 -20.65
CA ARG A 67 19.69 0.95 -19.59
C ARG A 67 20.23 -0.31 -18.91
N LYS A 68 21.47 -0.26 -18.39
CA LYS A 68 22.14 -1.40 -17.71
C LYS A 68 21.29 -2.00 -16.57
N ASN A 69 20.41 -1.21 -15.95
CA ASN A 69 19.50 -1.68 -14.91
C ASN A 69 18.07 -1.74 -15.46
N LYS A 70 17.40 -2.89 -15.29
CA LYS A 70 15.99 -3.04 -15.62
C LYS A 70 15.16 -2.09 -14.75
N PRO A 71 14.26 -1.28 -15.34
CA PRO A 71 13.43 -0.36 -14.57
C PRO A 71 12.45 -1.13 -13.68
N VAL A 72 12.35 -0.74 -12.41
CA VAL A 72 11.27 -1.19 -11.53
C VAL A 72 10.01 -0.39 -11.88
N ARG A 73 9.04 -1.05 -12.52
CA ARG A 73 7.88 -0.39 -13.16
C ARG A 73 7.08 0.49 -12.20
N SER A 74 6.86 0.01 -10.97
CA SER A 74 6.13 0.71 -9.92
C SER A 74 6.85 1.96 -9.41
N GLU A 75 8.18 1.94 -9.37
CA GLU A 75 8.97 3.13 -9.01
C GLU A 75 8.97 4.17 -10.13
N VAL A 76 9.10 3.72 -11.39
CA VAL A 76 8.97 4.61 -12.56
C VAL A 76 7.59 5.26 -12.58
N PHE A 77 6.53 4.50 -12.27
CA PHE A 77 5.18 5.03 -12.14
C PHE A 77 5.09 6.09 -11.04
N PHE A 78 5.60 5.80 -9.83
CA PHE A 78 5.59 6.73 -8.71
C PHE A 78 6.34 8.03 -9.02
N ASP A 79 7.53 7.94 -9.60
CA ASP A 79 8.33 9.12 -9.98
C ASP A 79 7.66 9.91 -11.12
N ALA A 80 7.00 9.23 -12.06
CA ALA A 80 6.23 9.88 -13.12
C ALA A 80 4.98 10.61 -12.59
N LEU A 81 4.29 10.04 -11.59
CA LEU A 81 3.19 10.72 -10.91
C LEU A 81 3.65 12.03 -10.28
N LEU A 82 4.72 11.98 -9.47
CA LEU A 82 5.24 13.16 -8.77
C LEU A 82 5.76 14.24 -9.73
N SER A 83 6.39 13.84 -10.82
CA SER A 83 6.93 14.78 -11.82
C SER A 83 5.90 15.24 -12.86
N GLY A 84 4.67 14.69 -12.84
CA GLY A 84 3.65 14.95 -13.86
C GLY A 84 3.97 14.37 -15.25
N LYS A 85 4.95 13.47 -15.36
CA LYS A 85 5.47 12.90 -16.62
C LYS A 85 4.96 11.48 -16.87
N THR A 86 3.66 11.26 -16.68
CA THR A 86 3.00 9.96 -16.93
C THR A 86 2.79 9.66 -18.42
N LYS A 87 2.93 10.67 -19.29
CA LYS A 87 2.83 10.50 -20.75
C LYS A 87 3.82 9.45 -21.25
N GLY A 88 3.30 8.41 -21.91
CA GLY A 88 4.06 7.29 -22.45
C GLY A 88 4.17 6.08 -21.51
N LEU A 89 3.64 6.16 -20.29
CA LEU A 89 3.38 4.96 -19.48
C LEU A 89 2.03 4.36 -19.89
N ASN A 90 1.96 3.03 -20.00
CA ASN A 90 0.70 2.33 -20.18
C ASN A 90 0.19 1.91 -18.81
N ILE A 91 -0.73 2.71 -18.25
CA ILE A 91 -1.28 2.55 -16.90
C ILE A 91 -2.70 2.01 -17.03
N ARG A 92 -3.04 1.00 -16.24
CA ARG A 92 -4.33 0.31 -16.27
C ARG A 92 -4.77 -0.08 -14.87
N HIS A 93 -6.05 -0.39 -14.73
CA HIS A 93 -6.56 -1.04 -13.53
C HIS A 93 -5.95 -2.44 -13.39
N SER A 94 -5.33 -2.78 -12.24
CA SER A 94 -4.74 -4.12 -12.05
C SER A 94 -5.78 -5.25 -12.11
N HIS A 95 -7.02 -4.95 -11.74
CA HIS A 95 -8.11 -5.92 -11.70
C HIS A 95 -9.32 -5.38 -12.46
N ASN A 96 -9.95 -4.35 -11.91
CA ASN A 96 -11.04 -3.63 -12.56
C ASN A 96 -11.18 -2.24 -11.92
N ARG A 97 -11.93 -1.38 -12.61
CA ARG A 97 -12.21 0.01 -12.21
C ARG A 97 -12.85 0.13 -10.83
N GLY A 98 -13.75 -0.78 -10.45
CA GLY A 98 -14.41 -0.78 -9.14
C GLY A 98 -13.41 -0.95 -8.00
N ILE A 99 -12.54 -1.96 -8.10
CA ILE A 99 -11.50 -2.22 -7.08
C ILE A 99 -10.53 -1.05 -6.96
N THR A 100 -10.12 -0.43 -8.08
CA THR A 100 -9.30 0.78 -8.04
C THR A 100 -10.02 1.91 -7.32
N ASN A 101 -11.29 2.18 -7.64
CA ASN A 101 -12.05 3.24 -6.98
C ASN A 101 -12.25 2.98 -5.47
N ASP A 102 -12.50 1.74 -5.07
CA ASP A 102 -12.60 1.34 -3.67
C ASP A 102 -11.28 1.58 -2.93
N LYS A 103 -10.14 1.23 -3.55
CA LYS A 103 -8.83 1.53 -2.96
C LYS A 103 -8.62 3.04 -2.81
N LEU A 104 -8.94 3.83 -3.85
CA LEU A 104 -8.78 5.28 -3.85
C LEU A 104 -9.70 6.01 -2.86
N SER A 105 -10.87 5.47 -2.54
CA SER A 105 -11.79 6.10 -1.58
C SER A 105 -11.27 6.02 -0.14
N VAL A 106 -10.44 5.03 0.18
CA VAL A 106 -9.88 4.84 1.53
C VAL A 106 -8.40 5.14 1.64
N LEU A 107 -7.69 5.27 0.51
CA LEU A 107 -6.27 5.60 0.49
C LEU A 107 -5.94 6.87 1.30
N PRO A 108 -6.72 7.98 1.24
CA PRO A 108 -6.44 9.16 2.05
C PRO A 108 -6.48 8.89 3.57
N MET A 109 -7.41 8.03 4.03
CA MET A 109 -7.50 7.66 5.44
C MET A 109 -6.32 6.79 5.86
N MET A 110 -5.92 5.84 5.01
CA MET A 110 -4.75 4.99 5.25
C MET A 110 -3.45 5.81 5.33
N LEU A 111 -3.30 6.84 4.50
CA LEU A 111 -2.10 7.68 4.49
C LEU A 111 -1.90 8.51 5.76
N LEU A 112 -2.89 8.59 6.66
CA LEU A 112 -2.76 9.16 8.01
C LEU A 112 -2.19 8.13 9.00
N MET A 113 -1.33 7.22 8.55
CA MET A 113 -0.68 6.24 9.42
C MET A 113 0.48 6.87 10.20
N PRO A 114 0.69 6.45 11.46
CA PRO A 114 -0.01 5.36 12.15
C PRO A 114 -1.34 5.75 12.80
N GLU A 115 -1.66 7.03 12.95
CA GLU A 115 -2.76 7.54 13.79
C GLU A 115 -4.15 7.05 13.37
N SER A 116 -4.31 6.72 12.09
CA SER A 116 -5.55 6.18 11.52
C SER A 116 -5.82 4.71 11.81
N VAL A 117 -4.84 3.97 12.34
CA VAL A 117 -4.98 2.55 12.65
C VAL A 117 -5.47 2.38 14.08
N LYS A 118 -6.50 1.55 14.26
CA LYS A 118 -7.05 1.24 15.59
C LYS A 118 -6.80 -0.20 16.00
N TYR A 119 -6.74 -1.09 15.02
CA TYR A 119 -6.69 -2.51 15.29
C TYR A 119 -5.79 -3.27 14.32
N ILE A 120 -5.35 -4.44 14.78
CA ILE A 120 -4.66 -5.47 13.99
C ILE A 120 -5.47 -6.77 14.05
N ALA A 121 -5.48 -7.48 12.94
CA ALA A 121 -6.01 -8.83 12.82
C ALA A 121 -5.01 -9.73 12.09
N GLU A 122 -4.93 -10.98 12.51
CA GLU A 122 -4.33 -12.05 11.70
C GLU A 122 -5.17 -12.27 10.44
N SER A 123 -4.47 -12.42 9.31
CA SER A 123 -5.10 -12.53 8.00
C SER A 123 -5.68 -13.93 7.77
N ALA A 124 -6.90 -14.00 7.24
CA ALA A 124 -7.47 -15.23 6.68
C ALA A 124 -6.84 -15.66 5.34
N SER A 125 -6.15 -14.75 4.67
CA SER A 125 -5.55 -14.97 3.36
C SER A 125 -4.11 -15.46 3.50
N SER A 126 -3.70 -16.41 2.65
CA SER A 126 -2.29 -16.82 2.51
C SER A 126 -1.39 -15.72 1.94
N ASP A 127 -1.96 -14.69 1.30
CA ASP A 127 -1.19 -13.62 0.65
C ASP A 127 -0.69 -12.54 1.63
N TYR A 128 -1.24 -12.50 2.84
CA TYR A 128 -0.94 -11.48 3.85
C TYR A 128 -0.79 -12.13 5.21
N ARG A 129 0.09 -11.58 6.05
CA ARG A 129 0.25 -12.05 7.43
C ARG A 129 -0.74 -11.37 8.37
N TYR A 130 -0.83 -10.04 8.25
CA TYR A 130 -1.71 -9.22 9.08
C TYR A 130 -2.51 -8.26 8.24
N PHE A 131 -3.66 -7.87 8.77
CA PHE A 131 -4.36 -6.65 8.40
C PHE A 131 -4.33 -5.64 9.54
N LEU A 132 -4.18 -4.36 9.18
CA LEU A 132 -4.26 -3.23 10.10
C LEU A 132 -5.33 -2.27 9.62
N GLY A 133 -6.05 -1.59 10.52
CA GLY A 133 -7.03 -0.59 10.12
C GLY A 133 -8.14 -0.34 11.13
N THR A 134 -9.35 -0.16 10.60
CA THR A 134 -10.53 0.32 11.32
C THR A 134 -11.79 -0.43 10.90
N SER A 135 -12.96 -0.01 11.38
CA SER A 135 -14.26 -0.50 10.93
C SER A 135 -14.63 -0.09 9.49
N GLN A 136 -13.84 0.76 8.83
CA GLN A 136 -14.13 1.29 7.49
C GLN A 136 -13.14 0.83 6.43
N TRP A 137 -11.88 0.63 6.80
CA TRP A 137 -10.81 0.27 5.87
C TRP A 137 -9.75 -0.60 6.55
N CYS A 138 -8.98 -1.33 5.75
CA CYS A 138 -7.81 -2.04 6.24
C CYS A 138 -6.70 -2.15 5.19
N ILE A 139 -5.45 -2.28 5.64
CA ILE A 139 -4.26 -2.55 4.84
C ILE A 139 -3.74 -3.95 5.17
N GLY A 140 -3.46 -4.75 4.14
CA GLY A 140 -2.83 -6.06 4.25
C GLY A 140 -1.33 -5.94 4.06
N VAL A 141 -0.57 -6.55 4.97
CA VAL A 141 0.89 -6.55 4.97
C VAL A 141 1.43 -7.98 4.94
N THR A 142 2.60 -8.17 4.33
CA THR A 142 3.29 -9.46 4.28
C THR A 142 4.73 -9.32 4.75
N LEU A 143 5.32 -10.40 5.25
CA LEU A 143 6.73 -10.42 5.63
C LEU A 143 7.61 -10.00 4.44
N ALA A 144 8.55 -9.11 4.68
CA ALA A 144 9.56 -8.66 3.74
C ALA A 144 10.91 -9.29 4.11
N ASP A 145 11.72 -9.59 3.10
CA ASP A 145 13.09 -10.07 3.29
C ASP A 145 14.04 -8.87 3.43
N GLU A 146 13.90 -8.16 4.56
CA GLU A 146 14.65 -6.94 4.87
C GLU A 146 15.05 -6.93 6.35
N PRO A 147 16.24 -6.39 6.70
CA PRO A 147 16.64 -6.28 8.09
C PRO A 147 15.76 -5.26 8.82
N PRO A 148 15.25 -5.58 10.02
CA PRO A 148 14.43 -4.67 10.79
C PRO A 148 15.24 -3.55 11.42
N LEU A 149 14.58 -2.41 11.69
CA LEU A 149 15.19 -1.37 12.53
C LEU A 149 15.29 -1.80 13.99
N ASP A 150 14.33 -2.59 14.46
CA ASP A 150 14.31 -3.21 15.78
C ASP A 150 14.75 -4.68 15.65
N PRO A 151 15.87 -5.11 16.25
CA PRO A 151 16.37 -6.48 16.13
C PRO A 151 15.35 -7.57 16.50
N ASP A 152 14.35 -7.23 17.32
CA ASP A 152 13.33 -8.15 17.80
C ASP A 152 12.02 -8.09 16.97
N ALA A 153 11.98 -7.28 15.90
CA ALA A 153 10.81 -7.13 15.03
C ALA A 153 11.00 -7.77 13.66
N ASP A 154 9.90 -8.23 13.06
CA ASP A 154 9.84 -8.60 11.65
C ASP A 154 9.50 -7.38 10.78
N VAL A 155 10.12 -7.29 9.59
CA VAL A 155 9.78 -6.24 8.59
C VAL A 155 8.66 -6.70 7.69
N TYR A 156 7.70 -5.82 7.47
CA TYR A 156 6.53 -6.05 6.64
C TYR A 156 6.43 -5.05 5.50
N ALA A 157 6.03 -5.57 4.33
CA ALA A 157 5.70 -4.79 3.15
C ALA A 157 4.19 -4.62 3.02
N PRO A 158 3.67 -3.40 2.83
CA PRO A 158 2.28 -3.16 2.50
C PRO A 158 1.97 -3.63 1.07
N ARG A 159 0.89 -4.42 0.92
CA ARG A 159 0.56 -5.09 -0.34
C ARG A 159 -0.83 -4.74 -0.87
N THR A 160 -1.75 -4.35 0.00
CA THR A 160 -3.08 -3.94 -0.43
C THR A 160 -3.75 -3.03 0.58
N VAL A 161 -4.46 -2.00 0.12
CA VAL A 161 -5.52 -1.35 0.91
C VAL A 161 -6.88 -1.89 0.44
N ARG A 162 -7.86 -1.95 1.34
CA ARG A 162 -9.22 -2.42 1.08
C ARG A 162 -10.24 -1.52 1.76
N ASN A 163 -11.32 -1.21 1.05
CA ASN A 163 -12.49 -0.48 1.56
C ASN A 163 -13.47 -1.45 2.24
N VAL A 164 -13.01 -2.11 3.29
CA VAL A 164 -13.81 -3.02 4.11
C VAL A 164 -13.37 -2.89 5.56
N SER A 165 -14.31 -3.18 6.47
CA SER A 165 -13.99 -3.29 7.89
C SER A 165 -12.90 -4.34 8.13
N ILE A 166 -11.96 -4.03 9.01
CA ILE A 166 -11.02 -5.01 9.55
C ILE A 166 -11.74 -6.18 10.23
N THR A 167 -12.98 -6.01 10.69
CA THR A 167 -13.82 -7.06 11.30
C THR A 167 -14.56 -7.93 10.29
N SER A 168 -14.38 -7.68 9.00
CA SER A 168 -15.00 -8.49 7.95
C SER A 168 -14.44 -9.91 7.97
N ARG A 169 -15.31 -10.91 7.73
CA ARG A 169 -14.91 -12.32 7.56
C ARG A 169 -13.97 -12.55 6.37
N SER A 170 -13.93 -11.62 5.40
CA SER A 170 -12.98 -11.66 4.28
C SER A 170 -11.58 -11.15 4.63
N ILE A 171 -11.40 -10.66 5.86
CA ILE A 171 -10.15 -10.12 6.40
C ILE A 171 -9.62 -11.01 7.51
N GLN A 172 -10.46 -11.29 8.51
CA GLN A 172 -10.05 -12.04 9.70
C GLN A 172 -10.24 -13.53 9.50
N GLN A 173 -9.27 -14.31 9.97
CA GLN A 173 -9.44 -15.74 10.11
C GLN A 173 -10.56 -16.00 11.13
N VAL A 174 -11.44 -16.97 10.83
CA VAL A 174 -12.56 -17.28 11.72
C VAL A 174 -12.02 -17.66 13.11
N GLY A 175 -12.45 -16.93 14.14
CA GLY A 175 -12.04 -17.15 15.53
C GLY A 175 -10.82 -16.35 15.99
N THR A 176 -10.22 -15.49 15.15
CA THR A 176 -9.11 -14.64 15.59
C THR A 176 -9.57 -13.41 16.37
N VAL A 177 -8.75 -13.00 17.32
CA VAL A 177 -8.99 -11.82 18.16
C VAL A 177 -8.57 -10.57 17.39
N LEU A 178 -9.40 -9.52 17.49
CA LEU A 178 -9.01 -8.20 17.04
C LEU A 178 -8.18 -7.51 18.12
N HIS A 179 -6.93 -7.18 17.83
CA HIS A 179 -6.02 -6.59 18.79
C HIS A 179 -6.05 -5.06 18.70
N PRO A 180 -6.37 -4.34 19.78
CA PRO A 180 -6.15 -2.89 19.82
C PRO A 180 -4.66 -2.59 19.81
N LEU A 181 -4.29 -1.43 19.28
CA LEU A 181 -2.91 -0.95 19.36
C LEU A 181 -2.53 -0.63 20.81
N THR A 182 -1.33 -1.03 21.20
CA THR A 182 -0.70 -0.63 22.48
C THR A 182 0.32 0.48 22.30
N GLY A 183 0.79 0.71 21.07
CA GLY A 183 1.72 1.77 20.71
C GLY A 183 1.85 1.90 19.20
N SER A 184 2.23 3.08 18.73
CA SER A 184 2.54 3.28 17.31
C SER A 184 3.42 4.50 17.08
N ARG A 185 4.31 4.43 16.09
CA ARG A 185 5.18 5.55 15.69
C ARG A 185 5.70 5.37 14.26
N THR A 186 6.07 6.47 13.62
CA THR A 186 6.81 6.45 12.35
C THR A 186 8.23 6.98 12.56
N ILE A 187 9.21 6.23 12.07
CA ILE A 187 10.64 6.51 12.22
C ILE A 187 11.25 6.75 10.84
N THR A 188 12.10 7.77 10.73
CA THR A 188 12.91 8.00 9.52
C THR A 188 14.23 7.23 9.68
N PRO A 189 14.65 6.40 8.71
CA PRO A 189 15.96 5.75 8.75
C PRO A 189 17.05 6.80 8.83
N LYS A 190 18.07 6.54 9.64
CA LYS A 190 19.26 7.41 9.77
C LYS A 190 20.19 7.26 8.59
#